data_AF-A0A261G212-F1
#
_entry.id   AF-A0A261G212-F1
#
_cell.length_a   1.000
_cell.length_b   1.000
_cell.length_c   1.000
_cell.angle_alpha   90.00
_cell.angle_beta   90.00
_cell.angle_gamma   90.00
#
_symmetry.space_group_name_H-M   'P 1'
#
loop_
_entity.id
_entity.type
_entity.pdbx_description
1 polymer ?
#
loop_
_entity_poly.entity_id
_entity_poly.type
_entity_poly.pdbx_seq_one_letter_code
_entity_poly.pdbx_strand_id
1 'polypeptide(L)'
;MPNYQVDSERIRSSSAAVSSSISAIRDAVSGMYANINDLQSMWTGGAASQFNTVADQWRSAQQQVEQSLEAIQDALAKASTLYEDAELQASRLFM
;
A
#
# COMPACT_ATOMS: atom_id res chain seq x y z
N MET A 1 -18.73 -31.14 -1.06
CA MET A 1 -18.74 -29.77 -0.51
C MET A 1 -17.44 -29.53 0.25
N PRO A 2 -16.45 -28.82 -0.33
CA PRO A 2 -15.39 -28.18 0.48
C PRO A 2 -14.72 -26.92 -0.14
N ASN A 3 -15.43 -26.00 -0.82
CA ASN A 3 -14.77 -24.85 -1.48
C ASN A 3 -14.68 -23.58 -0.62
N TYR A 4 -15.62 -23.33 0.30
CA TYR A 4 -15.71 -22.03 0.98
C TYR A 4 -14.55 -21.76 1.96
N GLN A 5 -14.11 -22.77 2.70
CA GLN A 5 -13.04 -22.65 3.69
C GLN A 5 -11.64 -22.51 3.04
N VAL A 6 -11.45 -23.09 1.85
CA VAL A 6 -10.21 -22.94 1.07
C VAL A 6 -10.11 -21.53 0.50
N ASP A 7 -11.23 -20.95 0.05
CA ASP A 7 -11.25 -19.59 -0.49
C ASP A 7 -10.97 -18.54 0.62
N SER A 8 -11.49 -18.72 1.84
CA SER A 8 -11.26 -17.77 2.95
C SER A 8 -9.82 -17.76 3.44
N GLU A 9 -9.14 -18.91 3.51
CA GLU A 9 -7.71 -18.97 3.85
C GLU A 9 -6.83 -18.32 2.78
N ARG A 10 -7.14 -18.52 1.49
CA ARG A 10 -6.43 -17.86 0.38
C ARG A 10 -6.63 -16.35 0.38
N ILE A 11 -7.83 -15.87 0.68
CA ILE A 11 -8.11 -14.43 0.82
C ILE A 11 -7.28 -13.85 1.96
N ARG A 12 -7.27 -14.49 3.14
CA ARG A 12 -6.48 -14.04 4.29
C ARG A 12 -4.98 -13.98 3.97
N SER A 13 -4.45 -15.01 3.34
CA SER A 13 -3.06 -15.04 2.90
C SER A 13 -2.75 -13.94 1.88
N SER A 14 -3.67 -13.68 0.96
CA SER A 14 -3.51 -12.63 -0.06
C SER A 14 -3.53 -11.24 0.58
N SER A 15 -4.44 -10.98 1.52
CA SER A 15 -4.49 -9.72 2.27
C SER A 15 -3.20 -9.48 3.07
N ALA A 16 -2.65 -10.53 3.70
CA ALA A 16 -1.38 -10.44 4.41
C ALA A 16 -0.21 -10.11 3.46
N ALA A 17 -0.16 -10.75 2.29
CA ALA A 17 0.85 -10.47 1.27
C ALA A 17 0.76 -9.02 0.75
N VAL A 18 -0.46 -8.51 0.55
CA VAL A 18 -0.66 -7.10 0.14
C VAL A 18 -0.23 -6.15 1.25
N SER A 19 -0.60 -6.40 2.51
CA SER A 19 -0.15 -5.57 3.64
C SER A 19 1.37 -5.50 3.74
N SER A 20 2.07 -6.64 3.59
CA SER A 20 3.53 -6.68 3.55
C SER A 20 4.10 -5.88 2.38
N SER A 21 3.48 -5.94 1.20
CA SER A 21 3.91 -5.19 0.02
C SER A 21 3.76 -3.69 0.23
N ILE A 22 2.66 -3.26 0.87
CA ILE A 22 2.44 -1.85 1.21
C ILE A 22 3.52 -1.32 2.16
N SER A 23 3.88 -2.08 3.20
CA SER A 23 4.98 -1.71 4.09
C SER A 23 6.31 -1.56 3.34
N ALA A 24 6.65 -2.53 2.49
CA ALA A 24 7.88 -2.46 1.69
C ALA A 24 7.92 -1.25 0.74
N ILE A 25 6.78 -0.87 0.15
CA ILE A 25 6.68 0.33 -0.68
C ILE A 25 6.89 1.59 0.16
N ARG A 26 6.28 1.69 1.35
CA ARG A 26 6.47 2.84 2.26
C ARG A 26 7.94 2.98 2.67
N ASP A 27 8.61 1.87 2.97
CA ASP A 27 10.03 1.87 3.31
C ASP A 27 10.90 2.35 2.13
N ALA A 28 10.63 1.85 0.91
CA ALA A 28 11.33 2.28 -0.29
C ALA A 28 11.12 3.77 -0.59
N VAL A 29 9.90 4.26 -0.43
CA VAL A 29 9.54 5.67 -0.59
C VAL A 29 10.27 6.55 0.43
N SER A 30 10.33 6.12 1.69
CA SER A 30 11.08 6.81 2.75
C SER A 30 12.59 6.85 2.43
N GLY A 31 13.16 5.72 2.01
CA GLY A 31 14.56 5.63 1.61
C GLY A 31 14.91 6.55 0.43
N MET A 32 14.03 6.64 -0.56
CA MET A 32 14.21 7.55 -1.69
C MET A 32 14.17 9.02 -1.27
N TYR A 33 13.32 9.39 -0.31
CA TYR A 33 13.30 10.74 0.25
C TYR A 33 14.62 11.10 0.94
N ALA A 34 15.18 10.18 1.73
CA ALA A 34 16.49 10.37 2.35
C ALA A 34 17.59 10.58 1.29
N ASN A 35 17.64 9.72 0.27
CA ASN A 35 18.62 9.84 -0.83
C ASN A 35 18.52 11.18 -1.57
N ILE A 36 17.30 11.67 -1.81
CA ILE A 36 17.09 12.95 -2.50
C ILE A 36 17.55 14.13 -1.63
N ASN A 37 17.28 14.11 -0.32
CA ASN A 37 17.76 15.15 0.60
C ASN A 37 19.29 15.15 0.69
N ASP A 38 19.91 13.97 0.76
CA ASP A 38 21.36 13.85 0.76
C ASP A 38 21.96 14.43 -0.52
N LEU A 39 21.42 14.09 -1.68
CA LEU A 39 21.87 14.64 -2.96
C LEU A 39 21.64 16.16 -3.05
N GLN A 40 20.52 16.67 -2.53
CA GLN A 40 20.26 18.11 -2.47
C GLN A 40 21.32 18.85 -1.63
N SER A 41 21.80 18.23 -0.54
CA SER A 41 22.87 18.81 0.29
C SER A 41 24.22 18.89 -0.43
N MET A 42 24.47 18.00 -1.41
CA MET A 42 25.72 17.94 -2.16
C MET A 42 25.77 18.92 -3.34
N TRP A 43 24.62 19.31 -3.89
CA TRP A 43 24.55 20.13 -5.12
C TRP A 43 24.43 21.62 -4.79
N THR A 44 25.55 22.34 -4.84
CA THR A 44 25.59 23.81 -4.68
C THR A 44 25.69 24.54 -6.02
N GLY A 45 25.14 25.76 -6.13
CA GLY A 45 25.25 26.62 -7.31
C GLY A 45 24.09 26.46 -8.32
N GLY A 46 24.28 26.88 -9.57
CA GLY A 46 23.20 26.97 -10.57
C GLY A 46 22.48 25.65 -10.92
N ALA A 47 23.08 24.49 -10.61
CA ALA A 47 22.47 23.17 -10.78
C ALA A 47 21.48 22.81 -9.64
N ALA A 48 21.53 23.51 -8.51
CA ALA A 48 20.62 23.27 -7.38
C ALA A 48 19.15 23.54 -7.73
N SER A 49 18.88 24.46 -8.65
CA SER A 49 17.50 24.77 -9.09
C SER A 49 16.84 23.60 -9.79
N GLN A 50 17.56 22.89 -10.67
CA GLN A 50 17.04 21.72 -11.37
C GLN A 50 16.82 20.55 -10.40
N PHE A 51 17.71 20.39 -9.42
CA PHE A 51 17.58 19.35 -8.41
C PHE A 51 16.38 19.57 -7.49
N ASN A 52 16.12 20.83 -7.10
CA ASN A 52 14.92 21.19 -6.34
C ASN A 52 13.64 20.81 -7.08
N THR A 53 13.58 21.04 -8.41
CA THR A 53 12.43 20.62 -9.22
C THR A 53 12.21 19.10 -9.18
N VAL A 54 13.29 18.30 -9.21
CA VAL A 54 13.20 16.84 -9.10
C VAL A 54 12.71 16.43 -7.71
N ALA A 55 13.19 17.09 -6.65
CA ALA A 55 12.74 16.84 -5.29
C ALA A 55 11.25 17.16 -5.09
N ASP A 56 10.76 18.25 -5.67
CA ASP A 56 9.34 18.63 -5.62
C ASP A 56 8.44 17.65 -6.39
N GLN A 57 8.89 17.20 -7.57
CA GLN A 57 8.21 16.16 -8.35
C GLN A 57 8.14 14.84 -7.56
N TRP A 58 9.24 14.44 -6.93
CA TRP A 58 9.27 13.26 -6.09
C TRP A 58 8.28 13.35 -4.92
N ARG A 59 8.24 14.49 -4.23
CA ARG A 59 7.29 14.72 -3.13
C ARG A 59 5.84 14.57 -3.59
N SER A 60 5.53 15.06 -4.78
CA SER A 60 4.19 14.91 -5.37
C SER A 60 3.89 13.44 -5.70
N ALA A 61 4.86 12.71 -6.27
CA ALA A 61 4.71 11.29 -6.54
C ALA A 61 4.52 10.47 -5.25
N GLN A 62 5.26 10.80 -4.18
CA GLN A 62 5.13 10.18 -2.87
C GLN A 62 3.71 10.30 -2.31
N GLN A 63 3.10 11.50 -2.41
CA GLN A 63 1.72 11.70 -1.97
C GLN A 63 0.73 10.85 -2.78
N GLN A 64 0.93 10.73 -4.10
CA GLN A 64 0.08 9.90 -4.94
C GLN A 64 0.22 8.40 -4.61
N VAL A 65 1.43 7.94 -4.30
CA VAL A 65 1.68 6.58 -3.85
C VAL A 65 0.94 6.33 -2.54
N GLU A 66 1.07 7.22 -1.55
CA GLU A 66 0.40 7.05 -0.25
C GLU A 66 -1.12 6.96 -0.39
N GLN A 67 -1.74 7.86 -1.15
CA GLN A 67 -3.18 7.81 -1.44
C GLN A 67 -3.60 6.49 -2.09
N SER A 68 -2.76 5.95 -2.98
CA SER A 68 -3.04 4.67 -3.64
C SER A 68 -2.95 3.50 -2.65
N LEU A 69 -1.96 3.52 -1.74
CA LEU A 69 -1.80 2.51 -0.70
C LEU A 69 -2.96 2.54 0.30
N GLU A 70 -3.40 3.73 0.72
CA GLU A 70 -4.59 3.91 1.57
C GLU A 70 -5.86 3.35 0.90
N ALA A 71 -6.09 3.69 -0.38
CA ALA A 71 -7.24 3.16 -1.13
C ALA A 71 -7.24 1.63 -1.23
N ILE A 72 -6.06 1.01 -1.38
CA ILE A 72 -5.92 -0.45 -1.37
C ILE A 72 -6.24 -1.03 0.01
N GLN A 73 -5.75 -0.43 1.09
CA GLN A 73 -6.05 -0.88 2.46
C GLN A 73 -7.56 -0.81 2.75
N ASP A 74 -8.21 0.29 2.37
CA ASP A 74 -9.65 0.47 2.53
C ASP A 74 -10.46 -0.57 1.75
N ALA A 75 -10.04 -0.86 0.51
CA ALA A 75 -10.70 -1.88 -0.30
C ALA A 75 -10.56 -3.28 0.32
N LEU A 76 -9.38 -3.62 0.85
CA LEU A 76 -9.14 -4.89 1.54
C LEU A 76 -9.92 -5.02 2.85
N ALA A 77 -10.04 -3.93 3.61
CA ALA A 77 -10.83 -3.90 4.84
C ALA A 77 -12.31 -4.16 4.53
N LYS A 78 -12.86 -3.46 3.53
CA LYS A 78 -14.25 -3.66 3.06
C LYS A 78 -14.49 -5.07 2.56
N ALA A 79 -13.56 -5.62 1.78
CA ALA A 79 -13.65 -7.01 1.32
C ALA A 79 -13.68 -7.99 2.50
N SER A 80 -12.81 -7.80 3.49
CA SER A 80 -12.75 -8.66 4.68
C SER A 80 -14.08 -8.66 5.46
N THR A 81 -14.67 -7.49 5.70
CA THR A 81 -15.98 -7.37 6.37
C THR A 81 -17.11 -8.03 5.58
N LEU A 82 -17.13 -7.86 4.24
CA LEU A 82 -18.12 -8.48 3.38
C LEU A 82 -18.03 -10.01 3.42
N TYR A 83 -16.82 -10.57 3.44
CA TYR A 83 -16.60 -12.01 3.55
C TYR A 83 -17.06 -12.57 4.90
N GLU A 84 -16.77 -11.89 6.01
CA GLU A 84 -17.23 -12.31 7.34
C GLU A 84 -18.76 -12.35 7.43
N ASP A 85 -19.45 -11.35 6.89
CA ASP A 85 -20.92 -11.33 6.85
C ASP A 85 -21.50 -12.44 5.96
N ALA A 86 -20.90 -12.66 4.79
CA ALA A 86 -21.31 -13.73 3.88
C ALA A 86 -21.16 -15.13 4.52
N GLU A 87 -20.09 -15.35 5.29
CA GLU A 87 -19.85 -16.61 6.00
C GLU A 87 -20.86 -16.84 7.13
N LEU A 88 -21.20 -15.79 7.90
CA LEU A 88 -22.24 -15.84 8.93
C LEU A 88 -23.64 -16.11 8.35
N GLN A 89 -23.94 -15.56 7.18
CA GLN A 89 -25.21 -15.84 6.49
C GLN A 89 -25.25 -17.29 5.98
N ALA A 90 -24.17 -17.76 5.37
CA ALA A 90 -24.05 -19.14 4.91
C ALA A 90 -24.21 -20.12 6.07
N SER A 91 -23.58 -19.89 7.23
CA SER A 91 -23.70 -20.79 8.38
C SER A 91 -25.13 -20.90 8.91
N ARG A 92 -25.92 -19.82 8.82
CA ARG A 92 -27.34 -19.81 9.24
C ARG A 92 -28.25 -20.57 8.29
N LEU A 93 -27.89 -20.68 7.01
CA LEU A 93 -28.68 -21.42 6.01
C LEU A 93 -28.53 -22.94 6.15
N PHE A 94 -27.47 -23.40 6.81
CA PHE A 94 -27.18 -24.82 7.01
C PHE A 94 -27.42 -25.31 8.46
N MET A 95 -27.93 -24.45 9.35
CA MET A 95 -28.40 -24.79 10.71
C MET A 95 -29.92 -24.90 10.74
#